data_AF-A0A937M410-F1
#
_entry.id   AF-A0A937M410-F1
#
_cell.length_a   1.000
_cell.length_b   1.000
_cell.length_c   1.000
_cell.angle_alpha   90.00
_cell.angle_beta   90.00
_cell.angle_gamma   90.00
#
_symmetry.space_group_name_H-M   'P 1'
#
loop_
_entity.id
_entity.type
_entity.pdbx_description
1 polymer ?
#
loop_
_entity_poly.entity_id
_entity_poly.type
_entity_poly.pdbx_seq_one_letter_code
_entity_poly.pdbx_strand_id
1 'polypeptide(L)'
;MKITGLQVLYGVLAVVGVCVTWYFNLQPMEMSYIEGLYDNPAASSFTNDLIVVVTAFLVFSFIETRRLKMSYGLWAVIFVLTFVIAAAMTVPLFMLLRERRLIAMAE
;
A
#
# COMPACT_ATOMS: atom_id res chain seq x y z
N MET A 1 17.59 13.09 -13.07
CA MET A 1 16.23 13.07 -12.49
C MET A 1 16.27 13.79 -11.15
N LYS A 2 15.56 14.91 -11.00
CA LYS A 2 15.49 15.62 -9.70
C LYS A 2 14.61 14.80 -8.74
N ILE A 3 15.13 14.45 -7.57
CA ILE A 3 14.35 13.78 -6.52
C ILE A 3 13.51 14.82 -5.80
N THR A 4 12.20 14.58 -5.67
CA THR A 4 11.29 15.51 -4.96
C THR A 4 11.10 15.08 -3.50
N GLY A 5 10.70 16.04 -2.64
CA GLY A 5 10.38 15.74 -1.24
C GLY A 5 9.25 14.71 -1.10
N LEU A 6 8.27 14.70 -2.02
CA LEU A 6 7.20 13.70 -2.06
C LEU A 6 7.74 12.30 -2.32
N GLN A 7 8.69 12.14 -3.25
CA GLN A 7 9.31 10.85 -3.51
C GLN A 7 10.05 10.31 -2.27
N VAL A 8 10.74 11.18 -1.54
CA VAL A 8 11.41 10.80 -0.28
C VAL A 8 10.38 10.37 0.76
N LEU A 9 9.32 11.17 0.97
CA LEU A 9 8.26 10.85 1.94
C LEU A 9 7.61 9.50 1.62
N TYR A 10 7.20 9.26 0.38
CA TYR A 10 6.59 7.99 -0.02
C TYR A 10 7.57 6.81 0.11
N GLY A 11 8.84 7.00 -0.22
CA GLY A 11 9.87 5.97 0.00
C GLY A 11 10.01 5.61 1.47
N VAL A 12 10.11 6.61 2.35
CA VAL A 12 10.19 6.41 3.82
C VAL A 12 8.94 5.72 4.34
N LEU A 13 7.74 6.18 3.95
CA LEU A 13 6.48 5.56 4.38
C LEU A 13 6.36 4.11 3.91
N ALA A 14 6.84 3.77 2.71
CA ALA A 14 6.84 2.38 2.24
C ALA A 14 7.75 1.48 3.10
N VAL A 15 8.95 1.97 3.47
CA VAL A 15 9.87 1.26 4.36
C VAL A 15 9.28 1.10 5.76
N VAL A 16 8.75 2.18 6.33
CA VAL A 16 8.08 2.14 7.64
C VAL A 16 6.90 1.18 7.61
N GLY A 17 6.09 1.22 6.55
CA GLY A 17 4.94 0.35 6.35
C GLY A 17 5.31 -1.12 6.45
N VAL A 18 6.31 -1.57 5.70
CA VAL A 18 6.73 -2.98 5.76
C VAL A 18 7.33 -3.36 7.12
N CYS A 19 8.19 -2.50 7.69
CA CYS A 19 8.82 -2.80 8.98
C CYS A 19 7.80 -2.91 10.11
N VAL A 20 6.86 -1.97 10.20
CA VAL A 20 5.87 -1.94 11.28
C VAL A 20 4.87 -3.08 11.14
N THR A 21 4.31 -3.32 9.94
CA THR A 21 3.30 -4.39 9.79
C THR A 21 3.91 -5.77 10.00
N TRP A 22 5.11 -6.03 9.49
CA TRP A 22 5.76 -7.32 9.69
C TRP A 22 6.25 -7.52 11.12
N TYR A 23 6.64 -6.45 11.82
CA TYR A 23 6.93 -6.57 13.25
C TYR A 23 5.75 -7.17 14.00
N PHE A 24 4.52 -6.68 13.78
CA PHE A 24 3.33 -7.19 14.45
C PHE A 24 2.86 -8.55 13.90
N ASN A 25 2.92 -8.77 12.58
CA ASN A 25 2.48 -10.03 11.96
C ASN A 25 3.35 -11.23 12.34
N LEU A 26 4.60 -11.01 12.76
CA LEU A 26 5.53 -12.05 13.21
C LEU A 26 5.49 -12.32 14.72
N GLN A 27 4.72 -11.54 15.49
CA GLN A 27 4.56 -11.82 16.92
C GLN A 27 3.75 -13.11 17.12
N PRO A 28 4.01 -13.87 18.20
CA PRO A 28 3.16 -14.99 18.58
C PRO A 28 1.71 -14.54 18.77
N MET A 29 0.76 -15.34 18.29
CA MET A 29 -0.67 -15.07 18.42
C MET A 29 -1.35 -16.26 19.11
N GLU A 30 -2.16 -15.97 20.13
CA GLU A 30 -2.97 -16.98 20.85
C GLU A 30 -4.18 -17.45 20.03
N MET A 31 -4.61 -16.64 19.06
CA MET A 31 -5.71 -16.91 18.14
C MET A 31 -5.25 -16.72 16.69
N SER A 32 -6.05 -17.19 15.73
CA SER A 32 -5.69 -16.99 14.32
C SER A 32 -5.68 -15.51 13.94
N TYR A 33 -4.89 -15.14 12.93
CA TYR A 33 -4.80 -13.75 12.47
C TYR A 33 -6.17 -13.17 12.12
N ILE A 34 -7.03 -13.94 11.44
CA ILE A 34 -8.36 -13.49 11.01
C ILE A 34 -9.30 -13.31 12.20
N GLU A 35 -9.26 -14.21 13.19
CA GLU A 35 -10.04 -14.02 14.41
C GLU A 35 -9.56 -12.76 15.17
N GLY A 36 -8.24 -12.55 15.26
CA GLY A 36 -7.65 -11.38 15.90
C GLY A 36 -8.07 -10.05 15.27
N LEU A 37 -8.27 -10.01 13.94
CA LEU A 37 -8.79 -8.84 13.23
C LEU A 37 -10.21 -8.42 13.67
N TYR A 38 -10.96 -9.34 14.29
CA TYR A 38 -12.35 -9.15 14.71
C TYR A 38 -12.59 -9.47 16.20
N ASP A 39 -11.52 -9.57 17.00
CA ASP A 39 -11.58 -9.97 18.42
C ASP A 39 -12.37 -8.98 19.30
N ASN A 40 -12.32 -7.69 18.96
CA ASN A 40 -13.04 -6.64 19.68
C ASN A 40 -13.52 -5.52 18.74
N PRO A 41 -14.41 -4.62 19.20
CA PRO A 41 -14.94 -3.54 18.36
C PRO A 41 -13.88 -2.60 17.78
N ALA A 42 -12.78 -2.34 18.49
CA ALA A 42 -11.72 -1.46 18.01
C ALA A 42 -10.92 -2.11 16.87
N ALA A 43 -10.51 -3.38 17.04
CA ALA A 43 -9.87 -4.16 15.99
C ALA A 43 -10.79 -4.30 14.76
N SER A 44 -12.07 -4.62 14.99
CA SER A 44 -13.07 -4.73 13.93
C SER A 44 -13.25 -3.42 13.16
N SER A 45 -13.33 -2.28 13.86
CA SER A 45 -13.43 -0.97 13.23
C SER A 45 -12.23 -0.70 12.33
N PHE A 46 -11.01 -0.90 12.84
CA PHE A 46 -9.78 -0.67 12.09
C PHE A 46 -9.66 -1.58 10.86
N THR A 47 -10.02 -2.86 11.01
CA THR A 47 -10.04 -3.82 9.90
C THR A 47 -10.99 -3.38 8.80
N ASN A 48 -12.22 -2.97 9.14
CA ASN A 48 -13.20 -2.52 8.15
C ASN A 48 -12.78 -1.19 7.50
N ASP A 49 -12.24 -0.23 8.27
CA ASP A 49 -11.68 1.01 7.72
C ASP A 49 -10.60 0.72 6.68
N LEU A 50 -9.68 -0.20 7.00
CA LEU A 50 -8.61 -0.60 6.10
C LEU A 50 -9.16 -1.28 4.83
N ILE A 51 -10.15 -2.17 4.95
CA ILE A 51 -10.78 -2.82 3.78
C ILE A 51 -11.37 -1.77 2.82
N VAL A 52 -12.09 -0.78 3.34
CA VAL A 52 -12.68 0.29 2.53
C VAL A 52 -11.59 1.12 1.83
N VAL A 53 -10.56 1.54 2.58
CA VAL A 53 -9.44 2.34 2.03
C VAL A 53 -8.66 1.55 0.97
N VAL A 54 -8.35 0.28 1.23
CA VAL A 54 -7.63 -0.59 0.27
C VAL A 54 -8.47 -0.78 -0.98
N THR A 55 -9.77 -1.03 -0.85
CA THR A 55 -10.66 -1.17 -2.00
C THR A 55 -10.66 0.09 -2.87
N ALA A 56 -10.80 1.26 -2.25
CA ALA A 56 -10.74 2.54 -2.96
C ALA A 56 -9.37 2.75 -3.64
N PHE A 57 -8.28 2.40 -2.94
CA PHE A 57 -6.93 2.47 -3.49
C PHE A 57 -6.72 1.53 -4.69
N LEU A 58 -7.24 0.30 -4.66
CA LEU A 58 -7.10 -0.65 -5.77
C LEU A 58 -7.82 -0.14 -7.02
N VAL A 59 -9.03 0.41 -6.87
CA VAL A 59 -9.76 1.03 -7.99
C VAL A 59 -9.01 2.25 -8.51
N PHE A 60 -8.59 3.14 -7.62
CA PHE A 60 -7.83 4.34 -7.97
C PHE A 60 -6.54 3.98 -8.71
N SER A 61 -5.72 3.10 -8.15
CA SER A 61 -4.42 2.73 -8.71
C SER A 61 -4.55 2.02 -10.06
N PHE A 62 -5.60 1.22 -10.26
CA PHE A 62 -5.87 0.57 -11.54
C PHE A 62 -6.19 1.60 -12.65
N ILE A 63 -7.09 2.54 -12.35
CA ILE A 63 -7.48 3.61 -13.28
C ILE A 63 -6.29 4.53 -13.56
N GLU A 64 -5.54 4.90 -12.51
CA GLU A 64 -4.40 5.79 -12.62
C GLU A 64 -3.26 5.17 -13.43
N THR A 65 -3.04 3.86 -13.30
CA THR A 65 -2.09 3.10 -14.13
C THR A 65 -2.39 3.30 -15.62
N ARG A 66 -3.69 3.28 -16.00
CA ARG A 66 -4.12 3.58 -17.38
C ARG A 66 -3.83 5.02 -17.77
N ARG A 67 -4.23 5.98 -16.92
CA ARG A 67 -4.10 7.43 -17.18
C ARG A 67 -2.64 7.84 -17.41
N LEU A 68 -1.73 7.26 -16.63
CA LEU A 68 -0.30 7.54 -16.68
C LEU A 68 0.47 6.63 -17.66
N LYS A 69 -0.24 5.78 -18.41
CA LYS A 69 0.35 4.81 -19.35
C LYS A 69 1.47 3.99 -18.68
N MET A 70 1.22 3.52 -17.47
CA MET A 70 2.11 2.63 -16.72
C MET A 70 1.82 1.17 -17.08
N SER A 71 2.75 0.27 -16.78
CA SER A 71 2.57 -1.16 -17.05
C SER A 71 1.53 -1.78 -16.12
N TYR A 72 0.54 -2.49 -16.68
CA TYR A 72 -0.40 -3.29 -15.88
C TYR A 72 0.28 -4.48 -15.19
N GLY A 73 1.42 -4.96 -15.69
CA GLY A 73 2.23 -5.96 -14.99
C GLY A 73 2.78 -5.41 -13.67
N LEU A 74 3.23 -4.15 -13.66
CA LEU A 74 3.66 -3.46 -12.43
C LEU A 74 2.49 -3.30 -11.45
N TRP A 75 1.31 -2.93 -11.95
CA TRP A 75 0.12 -2.84 -11.11
C TRP A 75 -0.28 -4.20 -10.52
N ALA A 76 -0.22 -5.28 -11.30
CA ALA A 76 -0.51 -6.63 -10.81
C ALA A 76 0.46 -7.07 -9.69
N VAL A 77 1.74 -6.71 -9.79
CA VAL A 77 2.71 -6.93 -8.71
C VAL A 77 2.30 -6.16 -7.46
N ILE A 78 1.94 -4.87 -7.58
CA ILE A 78 1.48 -4.06 -6.44
C ILE A 78 0.20 -4.63 -5.82
N PHE A 79 -0.74 -5.09 -6.64
CA PHE A 79 -1.95 -5.76 -6.19
C PHE A 79 -1.63 -6.99 -5.34
N VAL A 80 -0.79 -7.92 -5.85
CA VAL A 80 -0.41 -9.12 -5.12
C VAL A 80 0.32 -8.78 -3.82
N LEU A 81 1.29 -7.85 -3.86
CA LEU A 81 2.03 -7.43 -2.67
C LEU A 81 1.15 -6.73 -1.63
N THR A 82 0.00 -6.15 -2.01
CA THR A 82 -0.92 -5.52 -1.06
C THR A 82 -1.50 -6.54 -0.08
N PHE A 83 -1.74 -7.76 -0.55
CA PHE A 83 -2.27 -8.87 0.26
C PHE A 83 -1.17 -9.75 0.85
N VAL A 84 -0.03 -9.90 0.17
CA VAL A 84 1.08 -10.75 0.65
C VAL A 84 1.96 -10.02 1.67
N ILE A 85 2.20 -8.72 1.49
CA ILE A 85 3.08 -7.93 2.35
C ILE A 85 2.27 -7.05 3.29
N ALA A 86 1.68 -5.97 2.77
CA ALA A 86 0.79 -5.05 3.48
C ALA A 86 0.41 -3.86 2.59
N ALA A 87 -0.83 -3.40 2.70
CA ALA A 87 -1.28 -2.13 2.13
C ALA A 87 -0.47 -0.92 2.62
N ALA A 88 -0.03 -0.95 3.89
CA ALA A 88 0.79 0.11 4.48
C ALA A 88 2.12 0.35 3.72
N MET A 89 2.65 -0.68 3.05
CA MET A 89 3.82 -0.53 2.17
C MET A 89 3.43 -0.23 0.72
N THR A 90 2.43 -0.94 0.18
CA THR A 90 2.14 -0.87 -1.25
C THR A 90 1.46 0.43 -1.67
N VAL A 91 0.66 1.05 -0.81
CA VAL A 91 0.04 2.37 -1.07
C VAL A 91 1.11 3.45 -1.30
N PRO A 92 2.02 3.73 -0.35
CA PRO A 92 3.07 4.72 -0.57
C PRO A 92 4.04 4.31 -1.69
N LEU A 93 4.32 3.02 -1.88
CA LEU A 93 5.13 2.56 -3.02
C LEU A 93 4.48 2.91 -4.36
N PHE A 94 3.17 2.70 -4.52
CA PHE A 94 2.46 3.11 -5.73
C PHE A 94 2.50 4.63 -5.91
N MET A 95 2.32 5.41 -4.85
CA MET A 95 2.40 6.87 -4.91
C MET A 95 3.79 7.36 -5.33
N LEU A 96 4.87 6.71 -4.88
CA LEU A 96 6.23 6.99 -5.34
C LEU A 96 6.39 6.74 -6.85
N LEU A 97 5.91 5.60 -7.34
CA LEU A 97 5.99 5.24 -8.77
C LEU A 97 5.14 6.18 -9.63
N ARG A 98 3.96 6.56 -9.13
CA ARG A 98 3.07 7.55 -9.72
C ARG A 98 3.78 8.91 -9.87
N GLU A 99 4.40 9.40 -8.80
CA GLU A 99 5.11 10.69 -8.81
C GLU A 99 6.28 10.70 -9.81
N ARG A 100 7.07 9.63 -9.85
CA ARG A 100 8.14 9.46 -10.85
C ARG A 100 7.59 9.52 -12.28
N ARG A 101 6.44 8.89 -12.52
CA ARG A 101 5.83 8.88 -13.85
C ARG A 101 5.29 10.25 -14.25
N LEU A 102 4.68 10.97 -13.32
CA LEU A 102 4.20 12.34 -13.57
C LEU A 102 5.33 13.29 -13.95
N ILE A 103 6.45 13.25 -13.22
CA ILE A 103 7.63 14.06 -13.52
C ILE A 103 8.18 13.72 -14.91
N ALA A 104 8.33 12.43 -15.22
CA ALA A 104 8.82 11.98 -16.52
C ALA A 104 7.90 12.29 -17.71
N MET A 105 6.62 12.62 -17.46
CA MET A 105 5.67 13.06 -18.50
C MET A 105 5.62 14.58 -18.65
N ALA A 106 6.16 15.33 -17.67
CA ALA A 106 6.22 16.78 -17.68
C ALA A 106 7.55 17.31 -18.26
N GLU A 107 8.59 16.47 -18.29
CA GLU A 107 9.83 16.66 -19.05
C GLU A 107 9.63 16.33 -20.53
#